data_AF-A0A1F2YPI4-F1
#
_entry.id   AF-A0A1F2YPI4-F1
#
_cell.length_a   1.000
_cell.length_b   1.000
_cell.length_c   1.000
_cell.angle_alpha   90.00
_cell.angle_beta   90.00
_cell.angle_gamma   90.00
#
_symmetry.space_group_name_H-M   'P 1'
#
loop_
_entity.id
_entity.type
_entity.pdbx_description
1 polymer ?
#
loop_
_entity_poly.entity_id
_entity_poly.type
_entity_poly.pdbx_seq_one_letter_code
_entity_poly.pdbx_strand_id
1 'polypeptide(L)'
;MKKHMMPVWMFWLAAMLPAAARANDSSAMLGAGGIVLVANDMVRLESEDLFISPSEIRIRYEFLNEGTEDFTTEVAFPLPDIDLAMLSETGIATPTDDPVNFVGFSVQVDGRPVEFSGEMRAFAGDKDVTALLVAQAIPVSRFVEGFYETLQQADEDARKVLSDAGVVFWDDFGNVYPKWTMRTIYHWQQLFPVGKKVVVEHRYKPVLGLSFFSGYDLEALHAAPEAEEDMGWSIGKAYCMTPQQEEVVKSMLEHLQGQDYPVLSSAVLQYILTTANNWSGPIGRFRMEVALDRPKQVMATCMKGLVEETPGKLVFSARGFVPEHEVDLLFLNALSE
;
A
#
# COMPACT_ATOMS: atom_id res chain seq x y z
N MET A 1 -55.32 -4.47 38.88
CA MET A 1 -54.21 -4.13 39.81
C MET A 1 -53.18 -5.26 39.70
N LYS A 2 -51.92 -5.15 39.30
CA LYS A 2 -51.03 -4.10 38.76
C LYS A 2 -50.31 -4.77 37.55
N LYS A 3 -50.08 -4.02 36.47
CA LYS A 3 -49.40 -4.52 35.24
C LYS A 3 -47.90 -4.70 35.51
N HIS A 4 -47.34 -5.84 35.10
CA HIS A 4 -45.89 -6.04 35.00
C HIS A 4 -45.37 -5.42 33.70
N MET A 5 -44.36 -4.57 33.80
CA MET A 5 -43.63 -3.96 32.69
C MET A 5 -42.16 -4.28 32.91
N MET A 6 -41.61 -5.21 32.12
CA MET A 6 -40.16 -5.46 32.04
C MET A 6 -39.55 -4.46 31.04
N PRO A 7 -38.36 -3.88 31.31
CA PRO A 7 -37.71 -3.00 30.38
C PRO A 7 -37.02 -3.82 29.26
N VAL A 8 -37.30 -3.44 28.02
CA VAL A 8 -36.56 -3.89 26.83
C VAL A 8 -35.20 -3.17 26.86
N TRP A 9 -34.12 -3.92 27.02
CA TRP A 9 -32.76 -3.40 26.85
C TRP A 9 -32.46 -3.40 25.34
N MET A 10 -32.45 -2.20 24.76
CA MET A 10 -32.09 -1.97 23.37
C MET A 10 -30.55 -1.92 23.29
N PHE A 11 -29.93 -3.04 22.89
CA PHE A 11 -28.51 -3.08 22.55
C PHE A 11 -28.28 -2.24 21.28
N TRP A 12 -27.63 -1.10 21.44
CA TRP A 12 -27.04 -0.34 20.33
C TRP A 12 -25.81 -1.09 19.85
N LEU A 13 -25.91 -1.74 18.69
CA LEU A 13 -24.76 -2.26 17.95
C LEU A 13 -24.05 -1.06 17.30
N ALA A 14 -22.98 -0.58 17.92
CA ALA A 14 -22.08 0.37 17.27
C ALA A 14 -21.28 -0.40 16.20
N ALA A 15 -21.71 -0.29 14.94
CA ALA A 15 -20.94 -0.80 13.82
C ALA A 15 -19.66 0.04 13.67
N MET A 16 -18.52 -0.54 14.06
CA MET A 16 -17.21 -0.04 13.65
C MET A 16 -17.06 -0.35 12.16
N LEU A 17 -17.16 0.69 11.33
CA LEU A 17 -16.78 0.60 9.93
C LEU A 17 -15.25 0.52 9.86
N PRO A 18 -14.66 -0.49 9.21
CA PRO A 18 -13.22 -0.52 9.00
C PRO A 18 -12.80 0.64 8.09
N ALA A 19 -11.81 1.42 8.53
CA ALA A 19 -11.21 2.46 7.71
C ALA A 19 -10.40 1.79 6.59
N ALA A 20 -10.89 1.91 5.35
CA ALA A 20 -10.20 1.43 4.16
C ALA A 20 -8.98 2.32 3.85
N ALA A 21 -7.80 1.71 3.73
CA ALA A 21 -6.63 2.32 3.12
C ALA A 21 -6.86 2.52 1.61
N ARG A 22 -6.25 3.54 1.01
CA ARG A 22 -6.66 4.16 -0.27
C ARG A 22 -5.43 4.62 -1.09
N ALA A 23 -5.30 4.21 -2.37
CA ALA A 23 -4.50 4.75 -3.50
C ALA A 23 -5.06 4.23 -4.85
N ASN A 24 -4.48 4.66 -5.98
CA ASN A 24 -5.09 5.10 -7.26
C ASN A 24 -5.41 6.61 -7.27
N ASP A 25 -5.40 7.24 -8.44
CA ASP A 25 -5.72 8.68 -8.55
C ASP A 25 -7.16 8.92 -8.10
N SER A 26 -7.37 10.00 -7.36
CA SER A 26 -8.69 10.44 -6.90
C SER A 26 -8.78 11.95 -6.95
N SER A 27 -9.99 12.49 -7.16
CA SER A 27 -10.24 13.89 -6.84
C SER A 27 -10.05 14.14 -5.34
N ALA A 28 -9.56 15.31 -5.00
CA ALA A 28 -9.27 15.71 -3.63
C ALA A 28 -9.68 17.16 -3.34
N MET A 29 -9.83 17.46 -2.06
CA MET A 29 -9.84 18.82 -1.54
C MET A 29 -8.74 19.00 -0.50
N LEU A 30 -8.22 20.22 -0.41
CA LEU A 30 -7.36 20.60 0.71
C LEU A 30 -8.25 20.99 1.90
N GLY A 31 -8.27 20.17 2.94
CA GLY A 31 -8.95 20.46 4.21
C GLY A 31 -8.02 21.10 5.23
N ALA A 32 -8.57 21.53 6.37
CA ALA A 32 -7.79 22.07 7.49
C ALA A 32 -6.80 21.07 8.12
N GLY A 33 -6.87 19.79 7.73
CA GLY A 33 -5.94 18.74 8.11
C GLY A 33 -5.48 17.93 6.90
N GLY A 34 -5.05 18.57 5.83
CA GLY A 34 -4.43 17.88 4.68
C GLY A 34 -5.35 17.49 3.54
N ILE A 35 -4.81 16.74 2.58
CA ILE A 35 -5.51 16.25 1.40
C ILE A 35 -6.58 15.22 1.79
N VAL A 36 -7.83 15.51 1.42
CA VAL A 36 -8.98 14.61 1.61
C VAL A 36 -9.49 14.18 0.25
N LEU A 37 -9.52 12.87 0.00
CA LEU A 37 -10.11 12.33 -1.23
C LEU A 37 -11.62 12.57 -1.24
N VAL A 38 -12.13 13.20 -2.29
CA VAL A 38 -13.54 13.55 -2.48
C VAL A 38 -14.08 12.87 -3.73
N ALA A 39 -15.35 12.48 -3.70
CA ALA A 39 -16.02 11.98 -4.88
C ALA A 39 -16.27 13.12 -5.89
N ASN A 40 -16.15 12.79 -7.18
CA ASN A 40 -16.41 13.68 -8.31
C ASN A 40 -17.31 12.97 -9.31
N ASP A 41 -18.43 13.60 -9.67
CA ASP A 41 -19.43 13.06 -10.59
C ASP A 41 -19.28 13.57 -12.04
N MET A 42 -18.39 14.55 -12.29
CA MET A 42 -18.18 15.17 -13.59
C MET A 42 -17.07 14.52 -14.42
N VAL A 43 -16.02 14.01 -13.77
CA VAL A 43 -14.87 13.42 -14.46
C VAL A 43 -14.91 11.91 -14.34
N ARG A 44 -14.98 11.22 -15.47
CA ARG A 44 -14.96 9.76 -15.58
C ARG A 44 -13.57 9.27 -15.93
N LEU A 45 -13.15 8.18 -15.29
CA LEU A 45 -11.96 7.42 -15.66
C LEU A 45 -12.31 6.48 -16.84
N GLU A 46 -12.00 6.93 -18.05
CA GLU A 46 -12.29 6.22 -19.32
C GLU A 46 -11.44 4.97 -19.48
N SER A 47 -10.15 5.06 -19.15
CA SER A 47 -9.27 3.90 -19.14
C SER A 47 -8.11 4.03 -18.18
N GLU A 48 -7.68 2.90 -17.65
CA GLU A 48 -6.46 2.74 -16.86
C GLU A 48 -5.65 1.58 -17.42
N ASP A 49 -4.43 1.89 -17.86
CA ASP A 49 -3.41 0.92 -18.23
C ASP A 49 -2.33 0.92 -17.14
N LEU A 50 -2.37 -0.08 -16.26
CA LEU A 50 -1.50 -0.26 -15.11
C LEU A 50 -0.44 -1.32 -15.41
N PHE A 51 0.83 -0.98 -15.21
CA PHE A 51 1.96 -1.89 -15.25
C PHE A 51 2.60 -1.95 -13.85
N ILE A 52 2.81 -3.16 -13.35
CA ILE A 52 3.41 -3.43 -12.04
C ILE A 52 4.56 -4.41 -12.21
N SER A 53 5.71 -4.07 -11.66
CA SER A 53 6.78 -5.01 -11.35
C SER A 53 7.50 -4.60 -10.06
N PRO A 54 8.29 -5.48 -9.43
CA PRO A 54 9.11 -5.12 -8.28
C PRO A 54 10.02 -3.91 -8.49
N SER A 55 10.44 -3.64 -9.73
CA SER A 55 11.36 -2.54 -10.07
C SER A 55 10.68 -1.26 -10.53
N GLU A 56 9.43 -1.33 -11.02
CA GLU A 56 8.75 -0.17 -11.57
C GLU A 56 7.22 -0.31 -11.59
N ILE A 57 6.55 0.81 -11.29
CA ILE A 57 5.13 0.98 -11.58
C ILE A 57 4.96 2.09 -12.61
N ARG A 58 4.12 1.82 -13.62
CA ARG A 58 3.68 2.81 -14.60
C ARG A 58 2.17 2.77 -14.71
N ILE A 59 1.56 3.94 -14.76
CA ILE A 59 0.13 4.05 -14.98
C ILE A 59 -0.13 5.05 -16.09
N ARG A 60 -1.10 4.73 -16.95
CA ARG A 60 -1.66 5.67 -17.90
C ARG A 60 -3.17 5.71 -17.73
N TYR A 61 -3.66 6.87 -17.31
CA TYR A 61 -5.07 7.18 -17.20
C TYR A 61 -5.56 7.97 -18.42
N GLU A 62 -6.78 7.71 -18.87
CA GLU A 62 -7.56 8.63 -19.70
C GLU A 62 -8.75 9.11 -18.89
N PHE A 63 -8.83 10.41 -18.63
CA PHE A 63 -9.97 11.03 -17.98
C PHE A 63 -10.82 11.76 -19.02
N LEU A 64 -12.14 11.76 -18.83
CA LEU A 64 -13.09 12.53 -19.63
C LEU A 64 -13.97 13.37 -18.71
N ASN A 65 -13.97 14.68 -18.90
CA ASN A 65 -14.97 15.55 -18.29
C ASN A 65 -16.28 15.46 -19.07
N GLU A 66 -17.30 14.84 -18.46
CA GLU A 66 -18.65 14.65 -18.99
C GLU A 66 -19.63 15.75 -18.52
N GLY A 67 -19.12 16.74 -17.78
CA GLY A 67 -19.86 17.92 -17.36
C GLY A 67 -20.21 18.87 -18.51
N THR A 68 -20.67 20.07 -18.14
CA THR A 68 -21.08 21.11 -19.10
C THR A 68 -20.11 22.29 -19.18
N GLU A 69 -19.10 22.31 -18.31
CA GLU A 69 -18.07 23.34 -18.22
C GLU A 69 -16.72 22.73 -17.88
N ASP A 70 -15.66 23.51 -18.12
CA ASP A 70 -14.31 23.15 -17.72
C ASP A 70 -14.24 22.95 -16.21
N PHE A 71 -13.56 21.90 -15.76
CA PHE A 71 -13.50 21.53 -14.35
C PHE A 71 -12.06 21.46 -13.86
N THR A 72 -11.72 22.24 -12.83
CA THR A 72 -10.41 22.20 -12.18
C THR A 72 -10.55 21.63 -10.77
N THR A 73 -9.70 20.66 -10.42
CA THR A 73 -9.67 20.05 -9.09
C THR A 73 -8.23 19.76 -8.66
N GLU A 74 -8.04 19.59 -7.35
CA GLU A 74 -6.87 18.87 -6.86
C GLU A 74 -7.03 17.38 -7.22
N VAL A 75 -5.99 16.79 -7.79
CA VAL A 75 -5.83 15.35 -7.97
C VAL A 75 -4.85 14.87 -6.92
N ALA A 76 -5.16 13.74 -6.32
CA ALA A 76 -4.34 13.10 -5.30
C ALA A 76 -4.06 11.65 -5.70
N PHE A 77 -2.79 11.28 -5.62
CA PHE A 77 -2.27 9.94 -5.77
C PHE A 77 -1.66 9.51 -4.43
N PRO A 78 -2.40 8.76 -3.61
CA PRO A 78 -1.84 8.21 -2.39
C PRO A 78 -0.82 7.11 -2.71
N LEU A 79 0.03 6.78 -1.74
CA LEU A 79 0.83 5.56 -1.75
C LEU A 79 0.27 4.55 -0.73
N PRO A 80 0.60 3.25 -0.86
CA PRO A 80 0.38 2.29 0.21
C PRO A 80 0.89 2.76 1.56
N ASP A 81 0.12 2.48 2.60
CA ASP A 81 0.48 2.74 3.99
C ASP A 81 1.77 1.96 4.33
N ILE A 82 2.72 2.63 4.99
CA ILE A 82 3.95 2.00 5.49
C ILE A 82 3.83 1.89 7.01
N ASP A 83 3.50 0.69 7.50
CA ASP A 83 3.41 0.41 8.93
C ASP A 83 4.80 0.14 9.53
N LEU A 84 5.30 1.08 10.34
CA LEU A 84 6.63 0.94 10.95
C LEU A 84 6.69 -0.12 12.05
N ALA A 85 5.56 -0.46 12.69
CA ALA A 85 5.54 -1.52 13.69
C ALA A 85 5.74 -2.89 12.99
N MET A 86 5.00 -3.12 11.90
CA MET A 86 5.10 -4.34 11.10
C MET A 86 6.43 -4.46 10.37
N LEU A 87 7.04 -3.32 10.00
CA LEU A 87 8.29 -3.28 9.24
C LEU A 87 9.53 -2.97 10.12
N SER A 88 9.41 -3.14 11.43
CA SER A 88 10.48 -2.84 12.39
C SER A 88 11.71 -3.74 12.21
N GLU A 89 11.51 -4.97 11.71
CA GLU A 89 12.57 -5.96 11.43
C GLU A 89 12.73 -6.26 9.93
N THR A 90 12.01 -5.54 9.05
CA THR A 90 12.08 -5.77 7.61
C THR A 90 12.85 -4.66 6.90
N GLY A 91 13.57 -5.06 5.84
CA GLY A 91 14.21 -4.10 4.96
C GLY A 91 13.16 -3.39 4.10
N ILE A 92 13.20 -2.05 4.09
CA ILE A 92 12.45 -1.25 3.11
C ILE A 92 13.47 -0.65 2.15
N ALA A 93 13.37 -0.99 0.87
CA ALA A 93 14.19 -0.39 -0.17
C ALA A 93 13.47 0.85 -0.74
N THR A 94 14.18 1.98 -0.81
CA THR A 94 13.70 3.18 -1.51
C THR A 94 14.65 3.57 -2.64
N PRO A 95 14.13 4.03 -3.79
CA PRO A 95 14.95 4.42 -4.94
C PRO A 95 15.66 5.77 -4.80
N THR A 96 15.29 6.60 -3.81
CA THR A 96 15.83 7.95 -3.64
C THR A 96 16.08 8.27 -2.18
N ASP A 97 16.91 9.28 -1.95
CA ASP A 97 17.16 9.88 -0.63
C ASP A 97 16.21 11.06 -0.32
N ASP A 98 15.22 11.31 -1.18
CA ASP A 98 14.20 12.34 -0.93
C ASP A 98 13.23 11.83 0.15
N PRO A 99 13.14 12.48 1.33
CA PRO A 99 12.32 11.97 2.42
C PRO A 99 10.81 12.08 2.16
N VAL A 100 10.40 12.86 1.16
CA VAL A 100 9.00 13.04 0.75
C VAL A 100 8.73 12.25 -0.53
N ASN A 101 9.56 12.42 -1.58
CA ASN A 101 9.46 11.66 -2.82
C ASN A 101 10.33 10.40 -2.83
N PHE A 102 10.27 9.62 -1.76
CA PHE A 102 11.17 8.47 -1.55
C PHE A 102 11.05 7.41 -2.65
N VAL A 103 9.93 7.35 -3.38
CA VAL A 103 9.67 6.43 -4.51
C VAL A 103 10.10 6.95 -5.89
N GLY A 104 10.58 8.19 -5.99
CA GLY A 104 10.93 8.81 -7.27
C GLY A 104 9.73 8.98 -8.21
N PHE A 105 8.58 9.37 -7.66
CA PHE A 105 7.36 9.67 -8.38
C PHE A 105 7.55 10.80 -9.39
N SER A 106 6.96 10.60 -10.55
CA SER A 106 6.85 11.57 -11.63
C SER A 106 5.49 11.46 -12.28
N VAL A 107 4.93 12.60 -12.67
CA VAL A 107 3.63 12.72 -13.35
C VAL A 107 3.78 13.56 -14.61
N GLN A 108 3.11 13.12 -15.67
CA GLN A 108 2.94 13.86 -16.92
C GLN A 108 1.47 13.98 -17.28
N VAL A 109 1.10 15.11 -17.85
CA VAL A 109 -0.25 15.38 -18.34
C VAL A 109 -0.17 15.81 -19.79
N ASP A 110 -0.85 15.07 -20.67
CA ASP A 110 -0.79 15.22 -22.12
C ASP A 110 0.67 15.30 -22.64
N GLY A 111 1.54 14.46 -22.08
CA GLY A 111 2.97 14.36 -22.42
C GLY A 111 3.86 15.49 -21.87
N ARG A 112 3.36 16.32 -20.95
CA ARG A 112 4.13 17.38 -20.29
C ARG A 112 4.32 17.09 -18.80
N PRO A 113 5.55 17.22 -18.26
CA PRO A 113 5.77 17.10 -16.83
C PRO A 113 4.90 18.06 -16.02
N VAL A 114 4.42 17.59 -14.87
CA VAL A 114 3.66 18.40 -13.91
C VAL A 114 4.41 18.42 -12.58
N GLU A 115 4.50 19.62 -11.99
CA GLU A 115 4.97 19.80 -10.63
C GLU A 115 3.88 19.32 -9.66
N PHE A 116 4.29 18.55 -8.65
CA PHE A 116 3.39 18.03 -7.62
C PHE A 116 3.95 18.36 -6.23
N SER A 117 3.07 18.31 -5.24
CA SER A 117 3.44 18.39 -3.83
C SER A 117 3.23 17.03 -3.16
N GLY A 118 4.04 16.72 -2.16
CA GLY A 118 3.89 15.53 -1.33
C GLY A 118 3.47 15.91 0.09
N GLU A 119 2.44 15.25 0.60
CA GLU A 119 2.05 15.30 2.00
C GLU A 119 2.30 13.95 2.65
N MET A 120 2.94 13.94 3.81
CA MET A 120 3.15 12.74 4.61
C MET A 120 2.64 12.95 6.03
N ARG A 121 1.93 11.95 6.54
CA ARG A 121 1.28 11.98 7.85
C ARG A 121 1.57 10.69 8.62
N ALA A 122 1.60 10.81 9.95
CA ALA A 122 1.79 9.68 10.85
C ALA A 122 0.50 9.32 11.57
N PHE A 123 0.19 8.04 11.64
CA PHE A 123 -1.00 7.52 12.32
C PHE A 123 -0.65 6.43 13.33
N ALA A 124 -1.24 6.50 14.52
CA ALA A 124 -1.25 5.40 15.49
C ALA A 124 -2.66 4.77 15.48
N GLY A 125 -2.82 3.65 14.77
CA GLY A 125 -4.14 3.18 14.36
C GLY A 125 -4.83 4.26 13.50
N ASP A 126 -6.02 4.71 13.90
CA ASP A 126 -6.74 5.77 13.19
C ASP A 126 -6.40 7.19 13.68
N LYS A 127 -5.59 7.33 14.73
CA LYS A 127 -5.26 8.63 15.31
C LYS A 127 -4.10 9.27 14.55
N ASP A 128 -4.35 10.43 13.94
CA ASP A 128 -3.28 11.28 13.40
C ASP A 128 -2.39 11.81 14.54
N VAL A 129 -1.12 11.41 14.52
CA VAL A 129 -0.07 11.77 15.49
C VAL A 129 1.00 12.66 14.87
N THR A 130 0.78 13.17 13.64
CA THR A 130 1.75 14.00 12.91
C THR A 130 2.20 15.21 13.73
N ALA A 131 1.26 15.97 14.30
CA ALA A 131 1.58 17.14 15.11
C ALA A 131 2.34 16.78 16.39
N LEU A 132 2.11 15.60 16.95
CA LEU A 132 2.84 15.11 18.13
C LEU A 132 4.31 14.84 17.76
N LEU A 133 4.56 14.13 16.66
CA LEU A 133 5.94 13.87 16.20
C LEU A 133 6.68 15.17 15.89
N VAL A 134 6.04 16.09 15.16
CA VAL A 134 6.62 17.41 14.84
C VAL A 134 6.94 18.20 16.10
N ALA A 135 6.05 18.21 17.10
CA ALA A 135 6.28 18.89 18.37
C ALA A 135 7.43 18.30 19.18
N GLN A 136 7.74 17.01 18.99
CA GLN A 136 8.89 16.32 19.59
C GLN A 136 10.15 16.33 18.70
N ALA A 137 10.14 17.11 17.61
CA ALA A 137 11.21 17.14 16.61
C ALA A 137 11.57 15.76 16.02
N ILE A 138 10.60 14.83 15.99
CA ILE A 138 10.75 13.52 15.37
C ILE A 138 10.27 13.61 13.91
N PRO A 139 11.10 13.23 12.92
CA PRO A 139 10.67 13.17 11.53
C PRO A 139 9.52 12.17 11.34
N VAL A 140 8.52 12.55 10.55
CA VAL A 140 7.41 11.64 10.18
C VAL A 140 7.91 10.54 9.25
N SER A 141 8.80 10.91 8.32
CA SER A 141 9.40 9.99 7.35
C SER A 141 10.59 9.27 7.96
N ARG A 142 10.58 7.94 7.93
CA ARG A 142 11.75 7.12 8.29
C ARG A 142 12.92 7.25 7.31
N PHE A 143 12.69 7.87 6.15
CA PHE A 143 13.68 8.02 5.08
C PHE A 143 14.53 9.29 5.24
N VAL A 144 14.31 10.07 6.31
CA VAL A 144 15.22 11.15 6.69
C VAL A 144 16.53 10.55 7.19
N GLU A 145 17.66 11.06 6.69
CA GLU A 145 18.98 10.71 7.20
C GLU A 145 19.08 10.96 8.71
N GLY A 146 19.60 10.01 9.47
CA GLY A 146 19.71 10.15 10.92
C GLY A 146 18.41 9.87 11.69
N PHE A 147 17.39 9.28 11.06
CA PHE A 147 16.08 9.05 11.67
C PHE A 147 16.15 8.23 12.98
N TYR A 148 16.87 7.11 12.98
CA TYR A 148 17.00 6.26 14.18
C TYR A 148 17.86 6.92 15.24
N GLU A 149 18.91 7.64 14.85
CA GLU A 149 19.76 8.42 15.74
C GLU A 149 18.95 9.52 16.45
N THR A 150 18.04 10.18 15.72
CA THR A 150 17.13 11.19 16.28
C THR A 150 16.21 10.57 17.33
N LEU A 151 15.62 9.41 17.05
CA LEU A 151 14.79 8.66 18.00
C LEU A 151 15.58 8.17 19.23
N GLN A 152 16.82 7.72 19.03
CA GLN A 152 17.71 7.28 20.12
C GLN A 152 18.12 8.44 21.03
N GLN A 153 18.31 9.63 20.47
CA GLN A 153 18.72 10.83 21.20
C GLN A 153 17.58 11.61 21.85
N ALA A 154 16.32 11.19 21.65
CA ALA A 154 15.16 11.77 22.33
C ALA A 154 15.37 11.77 23.86
N ASP A 155 15.08 12.90 24.51
CA ASP A 155 15.21 13.05 25.96
C ASP A 155 14.11 12.28 26.73
N GLU A 156 14.23 12.20 28.06
CA GLU A 156 13.31 11.42 28.90
C GLU A 156 11.85 11.87 28.78
N ASP A 157 11.61 13.19 28.65
CA ASP A 157 10.27 13.75 28.51
C ASP A 157 9.66 13.39 27.16
N ALA A 158 10.43 13.54 26.07
CA ALA A 158 10.02 13.15 24.72
C ALA A 158 9.74 11.65 24.63
N ARG A 159 10.65 10.81 25.17
CA ARG A 159 10.47 9.35 25.23
C ARG A 159 9.18 8.98 25.96
N LYS A 160 8.89 9.64 27.09
CA LYS A 160 7.66 9.42 27.83
C LYS A 160 6.43 9.80 27.00
N VAL A 161 6.41 10.98 26.37
CA VAL A 161 5.28 11.43 25.53
C VAL A 161 5.04 10.49 24.36
N LEU A 162 6.11 10.07 23.66
CA LEU A 162 6.05 9.18 22.51
C LEU A 162 5.60 7.75 22.90
N SER A 163 6.06 7.26 24.05
CA SER A 163 5.65 5.95 24.59
C SER A 163 4.19 5.95 25.05
N ASP A 164 3.76 7.00 25.80
CA ASP A 164 2.38 7.15 26.26
C ASP A 164 1.39 7.29 25.09
N ALA A 165 1.84 7.88 23.99
CA ALA A 165 1.07 7.98 22.74
C ALA A 165 1.08 6.69 21.91
N GLY A 166 1.86 5.68 22.29
CA GLY A 166 1.96 4.40 21.60
C GLY A 166 2.69 4.46 20.25
N VAL A 167 3.42 5.54 19.97
CA VAL A 167 4.05 5.78 18.66
C VAL A 167 5.50 5.29 18.59
N VAL A 168 6.16 5.12 19.73
CA VAL A 168 7.52 4.56 19.81
C VAL A 168 7.62 3.67 21.03
N PHE A 169 8.35 2.56 20.90
CA PHE A 169 8.68 1.67 22.00
C PHE A 169 10.20 1.63 22.16
N TRP A 170 10.68 1.80 23.39
CA TRP A 170 12.06 1.55 23.78
C TRP A 170 12.09 0.30 24.65
N ASP A 171 12.97 -0.64 24.32
CA ASP A 171 13.18 -1.82 25.16
C ASP A 171 14.22 -1.57 26.25
N ASP A 172 14.37 -2.54 27.16
CA ASP A 172 15.33 -2.47 28.27
C ASP A 172 16.80 -2.51 27.81
N PHE A 173 17.04 -2.86 26.54
CA PHE A 173 18.38 -2.91 25.92
C PHE A 173 18.74 -1.60 25.20
N GLY A 174 17.83 -0.63 25.17
CA GLY A 174 18.01 0.67 24.52
C GLY A 174 17.73 0.64 23.01
N ASN A 175 17.16 -0.44 22.48
CA ASN A 175 16.65 -0.46 21.11
C ASN A 175 15.39 0.40 21.01
N VAL A 176 15.17 0.98 19.82
CA VAL A 176 14.04 1.85 19.55
C VAL A 176 13.23 1.34 18.36
N TYR A 177 11.92 1.28 18.57
CA TYR A 177 10.95 0.72 17.63
C TYR A 177 9.87 1.76 17.34
N PRO A 178 9.92 2.50 16.22
CA PRO A 178 8.81 3.33 15.79
C PRO A 178 7.61 2.45 15.44
N LYS A 179 6.41 2.92 15.78
CA LYS A 179 5.16 2.13 15.69
C LYS A 179 4.03 2.83 14.93
N TRP A 180 4.28 4.01 14.34
CA TRP A 180 3.25 4.68 13.54
C TRP A 180 3.22 4.18 12.10
N THR A 181 2.07 4.32 11.46
CA THR A 181 1.88 4.13 10.03
C THR A 181 2.15 5.45 9.30
N MET A 182 3.00 5.43 8.29
CA MET A 182 3.22 6.56 7.38
C MET A 182 2.19 6.48 6.24
N ARG A 183 1.45 7.58 6.04
CA ARG A 183 0.55 7.76 4.89
C ARG A 183 1.09 8.89 4.03
N THR A 184 1.31 8.62 2.75
CA THR A 184 1.87 9.58 1.80
C THR A 184 0.90 9.83 0.66
N ILE A 185 0.72 11.10 0.28
CA ILE A 185 -0.10 11.51 -0.86
C ILE A 185 0.68 12.50 -1.71
N TYR A 186 0.82 12.21 -3.00
CA TYR A 186 1.24 13.20 -3.99
C TYR A 186 0.02 13.88 -4.58
N HIS A 187 0.07 15.18 -4.79
CA HIS A 187 -1.09 15.93 -5.27
C HIS A 187 -0.69 17.13 -6.15
N TRP A 188 -1.57 17.47 -7.08
CA TRP A 188 -1.41 18.62 -7.99
C TRP A 188 -2.78 19.13 -8.46
N GLN A 189 -2.84 20.38 -8.92
CA GLN A 189 -4.04 20.88 -9.61
C GLN A 189 -4.11 20.42 -11.05
N GLN A 190 -5.28 19.93 -11.45
CA GLN A 190 -5.57 19.49 -12.80
C GLN A 190 -6.81 20.17 -13.36
N LEU A 191 -6.67 20.71 -14.58
CA LEU A 191 -7.79 21.14 -15.41
C LEU A 191 -8.25 19.99 -16.31
N PHE A 192 -9.54 19.68 -16.29
CA PHE A 192 -10.21 18.78 -17.21
C PHE A 192 -11.15 19.59 -18.12
N PRO A 193 -10.76 19.90 -19.36
CA PRO A 193 -11.62 20.65 -20.26
C PRO A 193 -12.86 19.86 -20.67
N VAL A 194 -14.00 20.52 -20.77
CA VAL A 194 -15.28 19.86 -21.08
C VAL A 194 -15.22 19.09 -22.40
N GLY A 195 -15.69 17.84 -22.39
CA GLY A 195 -15.77 16.96 -23.56
C GLY A 195 -14.42 16.57 -24.18
N LYS A 196 -13.29 16.88 -23.52
CA LYS A 196 -11.96 16.47 -23.96
C LYS A 196 -11.40 15.40 -23.05
N LYS A 197 -10.61 14.51 -23.66
CA LYS A 197 -9.79 13.55 -22.93
C LYS A 197 -8.53 14.24 -22.41
N VAL A 198 -8.17 13.94 -21.18
CA VAL A 198 -6.88 14.30 -20.57
C VAL A 198 -6.15 13.00 -20.28
N VAL A 199 -4.90 12.90 -20.72
CA VAL A 199 -4.04 11.75 -20.44
C VAL A 199 -3.14 12.10 -19.27
N VAL A 200 -3.16 11.28 -18.22
CA VAL A 200 -2.28 11.41 -17.05
C VAL A 200 -1.42 10.17 -16.95
N GLU A 201 -0.10 10.34 -16.85
CA GLU A 201 0.87 9.25 -16.84
C GLU A 201 1.78 9.33 -15.63
N HIS A 202 1.86 8.24 -14.87
CA HIS A 202 2.66 8.11 -13.66
C HIS A 202 3.81 7.13 -13.87
N ARG A 203 4.93 7.40 -13.20
CA ARG A 203 6.05 6.45 -13.07
C ARG A 203 6.72 6.62 -11.71
N TYR A 204 6.97 5.51 -11.03
CA TYR A 204 7.72 5.46 -9.77
C TYR A 204 8.24 4.03 -9.51
N LYS A 205 9.13 3.85 -8.53
CA LYS A 205 9.48 2.50 -8.05
C LYS A 205 8.69 2.15 -6.79
N PRO A 206 8.09 0.96 -6.70
CA PRO A 206 7.29 0.60 -5.55
C PRO A 206 8.14 0.47 -4.28
N VAL A 207 7.49 0.66 -3.13
CA VAL A 207 8.05 0.24 -1.85
C VAL A 207 7.86 -1.26 -1.72
N LEU A 208 8.95 -1.98 -1.50
CA LEU A 208 8.92 -3.42 -1.28
C LEU A 208 9.11 -3.73 0.21
N GLY A 209 8.22 -4.55 0.75
CA GLY A 209 8.45 -5.22 2.03
C GLY A 209 9.37 -6.42 1.80
N LEU A 210 10.62 -6.33 2.23
CA LEU A 210 11.61 -7.39 2.01
C LEU A 210 11.72 -8.30 3.24
N SER A 211 11.68 -9.61 2.99
CA SER A 211 11.84 -10.63 4.01
C SER A 211 12.44 -11.91 3.40
N PHE A 212 12.43 -12.99 4.16
CA PHE A 212 12.76 -14.33 3.72
C PHE A 212 11.52 -15.23 3.74
N PHE A 213 11.54 -16.27 2.91
CA PHE A 213 10.50 -17.29 2.86
C PHE A 213 11.16 -18.66 2.95
N SER A 214 10.80 -19.44 3.97
CA SER A 214 11.43 -20.71 4.33
C SER A 214 10.49 -21.90 4.13
N GLY A 215 10.99 -23.11 4.36
CA GLY A 215 10.13 -24.31 4.42
C GLY A 215 9.06 -24.23 5.51
N TYR A 216 9.34 -23.51 6.60
CA TYR A 216 8.36 -23.29 7.67
C TYR A 216 7.17 -22.46 7.19
N ASP A 217 7.42 -21.41 6.41
CA ASP A 217 6.36 -20.57 5.82
C ASP A 217 5.48 -21.37 4.86
N LEU A 218 6.08 -22.32 4.12
CA LEU A 218 5.36 -23.21 3.22
C LEU A 218 4.50 -24.23 3.99
N GLU A 219 5.02 -24.82 5.07
CA GLU A 219 4.25 -25.71 5.95
C GLU A 219 3.08 -24.97 6.63
N ALA A 220 3.29 -23.71 7.00
CA ALA A 220 2.28 -22.87 7.64
C ALA A 220 1.06 -22.57 6.75
N LEU A 221 1.16 -22.73 5.41
CA LEU A 221 0.01 -22.55 4.50
C LEU A 221 -1.14 -23.52 4.79
N HIS A 222 -0.83 -24.70 5.30
CA HIS A 222 -1.77 -25.79 5.55
C HIS A 222 -2.00 -26.06 7.04
N ALA A 223 -1.48 -25.19 7.90
CA ALA A 223 -1.60 -25.36 9.34
C ALA A 223 -3.06 -25.27 9.80
N ALA A 224 -3.39 -26.07 10.82
CA ALA A 224 -4.67 -25.93 11.49
C ALA A 224 -4.76 -24.56 12.19
N PRO A 225 -5.94 -23.94 12.31
CA PRO A 225 -6.10 -22.62 12.94
C PRO A 225 -5.47 -22.50 14.34
N GLU A 226 -5.47 -23.60 15.10
CA GLU A 226 -4.88 -23.65 16.45
C GLU A 226 -3.34 -23.59 16.43
N ALA A 227 -2.70 -24.02 15.34
CA ALA A 227 -1.26 -23.89 15.14
C ALA A 227 -0.88 -22.52 14.55
N GLU A 228 -1.78 -21.80 13.87
CA GLU A 228 -1.51 -20.46 13.33
C GLU A 228 -1.25 -19.42 14.42
N GLU A 229 -1.91 -19.56 15.58
CA GLU A 229 -1.76 -18.64 16.71
C GLU A 229 -0.35 -18.73 17.33
N ASP A 230 0.25 -19.93 17.34
CA ASP A 230 1.62 -20.19 17.83
C ASP A 230 2.70 -19.91 16.77
N MET A 231 2.37 -20.06 15.48
CA MET A 231 3.34 -19.93 14.37
C MET A 231 3.46 -18.51 13.80
N GLY A 232 2.54 -17.60 14.16
CA GLY A 232 2.54 -16.23 13.66
C GLY A 232 2.06 -16.11 12.20
N TRP A 233 2.25 -14.91 11.62
CA TRP A 233 1.77 -14.55 10.28
C TRP A 233 2.37 -15.43 9.16
N SER A 234 1.57 -16.31 8.54
CA SER A 234 1.99 -17.04 7.34
C SER A 234 1.92 -16.13 6.11
N ILE A 235 3.09 -15.74 5.61
CA ILE A 235 3.20 -14.84 4.45
C ILE A 235 2.43 -15.42 3.26
N GLY A 236 2.63 -16.69 2.87
CA GLY A 236 2.03 -17.19 1.63
C GLY A 236 0.50 -17.38 1.66
N LYS A 237 -0.12 -17.63 2.84
CA LYS A 237 -1.57 -17.77 2.97
C LYS A 237 -2.27 -16.44 2.69
N ALA A 238 -1.63 -15.33 3.06
CA ALA A 238 -2.11 -13.98 2.79
C ALA A 238 -2.17 -13.63 1.29
N TYR A 239 -1.46 -14.35 0.41
CA TYR A 239 -1.42 -14.07 -1.04
C TYR A 239 -2.03 -15.20 -1.89
N CYS A 240 -2.83 -16.09 -1.30
CA CYS A 240 -3.56 -17.12 -2.02
C CYS A 240 -2.68 -17.97 -2.96
N MET A 241 -1.52 -18.41 -2.47
CA MET A 241 -0.62 -19.28 -3.24
C MET A 241 -1.36 -20.53 -3.73
N THR A 242 -1.17 -20.89 -4.99
CA THR A 242 -1.78 -22.08 -5.61
C THR A 242 -0.96 -23.34 -5.33
N PRO A 243 -1.57 -24.54 -5.35
CA PRO A 243 -0.82 -25.79 -5.18
C PRO A 243 0.33 -25.96 -6.19
N GLN A 244 0.18 -25.46 -7.42
CA GLN A 244 1.23 -25.50 -8.42
C GLN A 244 2.42 -24.60 -8.04
N GLN A 245 2.15 -23.42 -7.50
CA GLN A 245 3.19 -22.52 -7.00
C GLN A 245 3.88 -23.09 -5.77
N GLU A 246 3.14 -23.71 -4.86
CA GLU A 246 3.71 -24.38 -3.68
C GLU A 246 4.71 -25.47 -4.08
N GLU A 247 4.40 -26.32 -5.07
CA GLU A 247 5.33 -27.34 -5.56
C GLU A 247 6.59 -26.73 -6.18
N VAL A 248 6.47 -25.59 -6.89
CA VAL A 248 7.64 -24.87 -7.42
C VAL A 248 8.49 -24.30 -6.28
N VAL A 249 7.87 -23.63 -5.31
CA VAL A 249 8.56 -23.07 -4.13
C VAL A 249 9.24 -24.17 -3.32
N LYS A 250 8.57 -25.30 -3.11
CA LYS A 250 9.15 -26.49 -2.48
C LYS A 250 10.40 -26.96 -3.22
N SER A 251 10.31 -27.09 -4.54
CA SER A 251 11.47 -27.48 -5.36
C SER A 251 12.60 -26.47 -5.25
N MET A 252 12.31 -25.16 -5.26
CA MET A 252 13.33 -24.12 -5.07
C MET A 252 14.04 -24.27 -3.72
N LEU A 253 13.29 -24.51 -2.64
CA LEU A 253 13.84 -24.74 -1.29
C LEU A 253 14.67 -26.03 -1.21
N GLU A 254 14.22 -27.12 -1.86
CA GLU A 254 14.96 -28.38 -1.95
C GLU A 254 16.34 -28.21 -2.63
N HIS A 255 16.44 -27.34 -3.64
CA HIS A 255 17.73 -27.03 -4.29
C HIS A 255 18.68 -26.22 -3.40
N LEU A 256 18.18 -25.63 -2.31
CA LEU A 256 18.99 -24.93 -1.31
C LEU A 256 19.42 -25.84 -0.15
N GLN A 257 18.97 -27.11 -0.13
CA GLN A 257 19.34 -28.05 0.93
C GLN A 257 20.85 -28.27 0.97
N GLY A 258 21.42 -28.23 2.19
CA GLY A 258 22.85 -28.26 2.45
C GLY A 258 23.47 -26.89 2.75
N GLN A 259 22.70 -25.81 2.62
CA GLN A 259 23.03 -24.50 3.19
C GLN A 259 22.54 -24.42 4.65
N ASP A 260 23.20 -23.59 5.48
CA ASP A 260 22.87 -23.46 6.90
C ASP A 260 21.42 -22.98 7.13
N TYR A 261 20.86 -22.19 6.20
CA TYR A 261 19.48 -21.69 6.23
C TYR A 261 18.88 -21.64 4.80
N PRO A 262 18.16 -22.69 4.36
CA PRO A 262 17.53 -22.72 3.04
C PRO A 262 16.30 -21.81 3.03
N VAL A 263 16.48 -20.58 2.55
CA VAL A 263 15.42 -19.57 2.42
C VAL A 263 15.43 -18.91 1.05
N LEU A 264 14.26 -18.50 0.60
CA LEU A 264 14.05 -17.65 -0.58
C LEU A 264 14.00 -16.19 -0.15
N SER A 265 14.39 -15.30 -1.06
CA SER A 265 14.04 -13.88 -0.93
C SER A 265 12.55 -13.71 -1.14
N SER A 266 11.90 -12.96 -0.24
CA SER A 266 10.52 -12.52 -0.35
C SER A 266 10.47 -11.01 -0.57
N ALA A 267 9.68 -10.58 -1.54
CA ALA A 267 9.29 -9.19 -1.71
C ALA A 267 7.78 -9.09 -1.81
N VAL A 268 7.18 -8.26 -0.96
CA VAL A 268 5.76 -7.93 -1.00
C VAL A 268 5.59 -6.55 -1.64
N LEU A 269 4.64 -6.44 -2.55
CA LEU A 269 4.22 -5.21 -3.20
C LEU A 269 2.72 -5.04 -3.05
N GLN A 270 2.30 -3.90 -2.54
CA GLN A 270 0.89 -3.49 -2.53
C GLN A 270 0.64 -2.38 -3.55
N TYR A 271 -0.47 -2.48 -4.26
CA TYR A 271 -0.99 -1.43 -5.12
C TYR A 271 -2.46 -1.21 -4.81
N ILE A 272 -2.86 0.04 -4.64
CA ILE A 272 -4.22 0.35 -4.25
C ILE A 272 -5.02 0.74 -5.51
N LEU A 273 -6.20 0.16 -5.66
CA LEU A 273 -7.11 0.35 -6.78
C LEU A 273 -8.37 1.10 -6.41
N THR A 274 -8.86 0.94 -5.17
CA THR A 274 -10.23 1.31 -4.79
C THR A 274 -10.53 2.80 -4.81
N THR A 275 -9.51 3.67 -4.78
CA THR A 275 -9.74 5.12 -4.86
C THR A 275 -10.22 5.58 -6.23
N ALA A 276 -10.06 4.77 -7.27
CA ALA A 276 -10.67 5.04 -8.57
C ALA A 276 -12.19 5.18 -8.47
N ASN A 277 -12.82 4.60 -7.43
CA ASN A 277 -14.25 4.75 -7.14
C ASN A 277 -14.67 6.16 -6.71
N ASN A 278 -13.71 7.08 -6.49
CA ASN A 278 -14.01 8.49 -6.26
C ASN A 278 -14.27 9.25 -7.58
N TRP A 279 -13.94 8.69 -8.74
CA TRP A 279 -14.32 9.25 -10.03
C TRP A 279 -15.73 8.84 -10.44
N SER A 280 -16.26 9.48 -11.48
CA SER A 280 -17.62 9.25 -11.94
C SER A 280 -17.78 7.87 -12.56
N GLY A 281 -18.49 6.98 -11.85
CA GLY A 281 -18.83 5.65 -12.32
C GLY A 281 -17.65 4.66 -12.36
N PRO A 282 -17.84 3.48 -12.97
CA PRO A 282 -16.79 2.47 -13.08
C PRO A 282 -15.70 2.88 -14.08
N ILE A 283 -14.53 2.27 -13.94
CA ILE A 283 -13.43 2.40 -14.90
C ILE A 283 -13.88 1.83 -16.25
N GLY A 284 -13.87 2.66 -17.29
CA GLY A 284 -14.39 2.29 -18.62
C GLY A 284 -13.68 1.05 -19.19
N ARG A 285 -12.36 1.12 -19.33
CA ARG A 285 -11.48 -0.04 -19.61
C ARG A 285 -10.35 -0.09 -18.60
N PHE A 286 -10.20 -1.23 -17.93
CA PHE A 286 -9.08 -1.47 -17.03
C PHE A 286 -8.20 -2.58 -17.59
N ARG A 287 -6.89 -2.33 -17.68
CA ARG A 287 -5.89 -3.35 -18.00
C ARG A 287 -4.76 -3.24 -16.99
N MET A 288 -4.50 -4.34 -16.29
CA MET A 288 -3.35 -4.47 -15.40
C MET A 288 -2.39 -5.52 -15.96
N GLU A 289 -1.12 -5.20 -15.99
CA GLU A 289 -0.03 -6.09 -16.34
C GLU A 289 0.92 -6.22 -15.15
N VAL A 290 1.16 -7.45 -14.72
CA VAL A 290 2.17 -7.81 -13.72
C VAL A 290 3.32 -8.50 -14.44
N ALA A 291 4.50 -7.90 -14.38
CA ALA A 291 5.72 -8.44 -14.95
C ALA A 291 6.63 -9.00 -13.86
N LEU A 292 7.19 -10.18 -14.12
CA LEU A 292 8.25 -10.77 -13.30
C LEU A 292 9.59 -10.15 -13.71
N ASP A 293 10.39 -9.76 -12.73
CA ASP A 293 11.69 -9.10 -12.96
C ASP A 293 12.85 -10.10 -12.99
N ARG A 294 12.61 -11.37 -12.62
CA ARG A 294 13.62 -12.43 -12.61
C ARG A 294 13.11 -13.71 -13.29
N PRO A 295 14.00 -14.47 -13.96
CA PRO A 295 13.66 -15.81 -14.43
C PRO A 295 13.27 -16.70 -13.23
N LYS A 296 12.32 -17.62 -13.41
CA LYS A 296 11.88 -18.58 -12.37
C LYS A 296 11.35 -17.96 -11.07
N GLN A 297 11.08 -16.66 -11.06
CA GLN A 297 10.38 -16.00 -9.96
C GLN A 297 8.97 -16.60 -9.80
N VAL A 298 8.57 -16.87 -8.56
CA VAL A 298 7.19 -17.22 -8.25
C VAL A 298 6.48 -15.94 -7.81
N MET A 299 5.33 -15.64 -8.40
CA MET A 299 4.46 -14.55 -7.97
C MET A 299 3.11 -15.11 -7.53
N ALA A 300 2.69 -14.82 -6.30
CA ALA A 300 1.40 -15.20 -5.73
C ALA A 300 0.55 -13.95 -5.43
N THR A 301 -0.76 -14.06 -5.65
CA THR A 301 -1.73 -13.01 -5.34
C THR A 301 -3.14 -13.57 -5.18
N CYS A 302 -3.94 -12.94 -4.33
CA CYS A 302 -5.37 -13.22 -4.22
C CYS A 302 -6.20 -12.64 -5.37
N MET A 303 -5.61 -11.81 -6.24
CA MET A 303 -6.31 -11.27 -7.40
C MET A 303 -6.65 -12.37 -8.40
N LYS A 304 -7.95 -12.55 -8.63
CA LYS A 304 -8.47 -13.53 -9.58
C LYS A 304 -8.48 -12.97 -11.00
N GLY A 305 -8.38 -13.85 -11.98
CA GLY A 305 -8.55 -13.50 -13.40
C GLY A 305 -7.29 -13.00 -14.10
N LEU A 306 -6.13 -13.05 -13.44
CA LEU A 306 -4.84 -12.90 -14.11
C LEU A 306 -4.59 -14.08 -15.04
N VAL A 307 -4.20 -13.79 -16.27
CA VAL A 307 -3.84 -14.77 -17.30
C VAL A 307 -2.42 -14.51 -17.77
N GLU A 308 -1.57 -15.53 -17.81
CA GLU A 308 -0.23 -15.40 -18.37
C GLU A 308 -0.32 -15.28 -19.91
N GLU A 309 0.00 -14.10 -20.46
CA GLU A 309 0.01 -13.84 -21.91
C GLU A 309 1.30 -14.34 -22.56
N THR A 310 2.43 -14.15 -21.88
CA THR A 310 3.75 -14.64 -22.24
C THR A 310 4.50 -15.02 -20.98
N PRO A 311 5.54 -15.88 -21.03
CA PRO A 311 6.30 -16.28 -19.85
C PRO A 311 6.71 -15.08 -18.99
N GLY A 312 6.25 -15.04 -17.73
CA GLY A 312 6.55 -13.97 -16.78
C GLY A 312 5.76 -12.67 -16.96
N LYS A 313 4.70 -12.67 -17.78
CA LYS A 313 3.79 -11.54 -17.98
C LYS A 313 2.34 -11.99 -17.76
N LEU A 314 1.75 -11.54 -16.67
CA LEU A 314 0.38 -11.82 -16.31
C LEU A 314 -0.49 -10.59 -16.53
N VAL A 315 -1.67 -10.77 -17.12
CA VAL A 315 -2.56 -9.67 -17.50
C VAL A 315 -3.96 -9.93 -17.00
N PHE A 316 -4.55 -8.89 -16.42
CA PHE A 316 -5.97 -8.79 -16.11
C PHE A 316 -6.58 -7.70 -16.99
N SER A 317 -7.78 -7.93 -17.51
CA SER A 317 -8.49 -6.94 -18.32
C SER A 317 -9.98 -7.00 -18.06
N ALA A 318 -10.59 -5.82 -17.89
CA ALA A 318 -12.01 -5.68 -17.61
C ALA A 318 -12.59 -4.41 -18.27
N ARG A 319 -13.92 -4.38 -18.42
CA ARG A 319 -14.68 -3.19 -18.85
C ARG A 319 -15.74 -2.87 -17.82
N GLY A 320 -15.98 -1.58 -17.58
CA GLY A 320 -16.88 -1.16 -16.50
C GLY A 320 -16.41 -1.73 -15.15
N PHE A 321 -15.12 -1.70 -14.90
CA PHE A 321 -14.50 -2.30 -13.72
C PHE A 321 -14.71 -1.42 -12.49
N VAL A 322 -15.21 -2.01 -11.42
CA VAL A 322 -15.31 -1.40 -10.10
C VAL A 322 -14.32 -2.12 -9.19
N PRO A 323 -13.19 -1.51 -8.83
CA PRO A 323 -12.26 -2.13 -7.91
C PRO A 323 -12.87 -2.25 -6.51
N GLU A 324 -12.90 -3.47 -5.98
CA GLU A 324 -13.43 -3.79 -4.64
C GLU A 324 -12.32 -3.98 -3.59
N HIS A 325 -11.12 -4.30 -4.06
CA HIS A 325 -9.96 -4.63 -3.24
C HIS A 325 -8.69 -4.11 -3.87
N GLU A 326 -7.66 -4.03 -3.03
CA GLU A 326 -6.31 -3.69 -3.44
C GLU A 326 -5.61 -4.90 -4.05
N VAL A 327 -4.49 -4.66 -4.70
CA VAL A 327 -3.65 -5.71 -5.28
C VAL A 327 -2.46 -5.91 -4.38
N ASP A 328 -2.41 -7.09 -3.75
CA ASP A 328 -1.28 -7.53 -2.95
C ASP A 328 -0.55 -8.64 -3.73
N LEU A 329 0.76 -8.45 -3.94
CA LEU A 329 1.63 -9.35 -4.70
C LEU A 329 2.77 -9.83 -3.80
N LEU A 330 2.96 -11.14 -3.74
CA LEU A 330 4.15 -11.77 -3.16
C LEU A 330 5.04 -12.27 -4.27
N PHE A 331 6.31 -11.91 -4.23
CA PHE A 331 7.35 -12.37 -5.15
C PHE A 331 8.40 -13.18 -4.39
N LEU A 332 8.67 -14.40 -4.85
CA LEU A 332 9.67 -15.30 -4.27
C LEU A 332 10.77 -15.62 -5.28
N ASN A 333 12.03 -15.53 -4.84
CA ASN A 333 13.20 -15.80 -5.66
C ASN A 333 14.28 -16.55 -4.86
N ALA A 334 15.13 -17.31 -5.55
CA ALA A 334 16.40 -17.76 -4.95
C ALA A 334 17.29 -16.55 -4.62
N LEU A 335 18.06 -16.63 -3.54
CA LEU A 335 18.94 -15.53 -3.09
C LEU A 335 20.13 -15.26 -4.03
N SER A 336 20.47 -16.21 -4.90
CA SER A 336 21.72 -16.23 -5.68
C SER A 336 21.55 -15.94 -7.17
N GLU A 337 20.48 -15.23 -7.58
CA GLU A 337 20.25 -14.84 -8.99
C GLU A 337 20.31 -13.33 -9.23
#